data_AF-A0A973G2C0-F1
#
_entry.id   AF-A0A973G2C0-F1
#
_cell.length_a   1.000
_cell.length_b   1.000
_cell.length_c   1.000
_cell.angle_alpha   90.00
_cell.angle_beta   90.00
_cell.angle_gamma   90.00
#
_symmetry.space_group_name_H-M   'P 1'
#
loop_
_entity.id
_entity.type
_entity.pdbx_description
1 polymer ?
#
loop_
_entity_poly.entity_id
_entity_poly.type
_entity_poly.pdbx_seq_one_letter_code
_entity_poly.pdbx_strand_id
1 'polypeptide(L)' 'MIIFCDECGERYVLEGNDMKEQVIMFECAICHNLVKVSVPDHEVKNQPDRGIPKS' A
#
# COMPACT_ATOMS: atom_id res chain seq x y z
N MET A 1 -6.43 -2.83 3.82
CA MET A 1 -7.18 -3.00 2.56
C MET A 1 -7.01 -4.40 2.00
N ILE A 2 -7.99 -4.92 1.26
CA ILE A 2 -7.90 -6.22 0.55
C ILE A 2 -7.73 -5.94 -0.94
N ILE A 3 -6.83 -6.68 -1.58
CA ILE A 3 -6.47 -6.52 -3.00
C ILE A 3 -6.50 -7.88 -3.67
N PHE A 4 -6.92 -7.90 -4.93
CA PHE A 4 -6.93 -9.10 -5.75
C PHE A 4 -5.99 -8.89 -6.93
N CYS A 5 -5.22 -9.92 -7.28
CA CYS A 5 -4.51 -9.94 -8.54
C CYS A 5 -5.52 -10.01 -9.70
N ASP A 6 -5.37 -9.13 -10.69
CA ASP A 6 -6.27 -9.06 -11.85
C ASP A 6 -6.22 -10.34 -12.71
N GLU A 7 -5.07 -11.02 -12.75
CA GLU A 7 -4.90 -12.19 -13.62
C GLU A 7 -5.30 -13.52 -12.96
N CYS A 8 -4.90 -13.75 -11.70
CA CYS A 8 -5.14 -15.04 -11.03
C CYS A 8 -6.17 -14.97 -9.91
N GLY A 9 -6.61 -13.77 -9.51
CA GLY A 9 -7.54 -13.58 -8.39
C GLY A 9 -6.91 -13.78 -7.01
N GLU A 10 -5.58 -13.91 -6.91
CA GLU A 10 -4.89 -14.11 -5.63
C GLU A 10 -5.17 -12.95 -4.68
N ARG A 11 -5.43 -13.29 -3.41
CA ARG A 11 -5.87 -12.34 -2.39
C ARG A 11 -4.69 -11.84 -1.56
N TYR A 12 -4.47 -10.55 -1.58
CA TYR A 12 -3.49 -9.86 -0.74
C TYR A 12 -4.20 -9.03 0.33
N VAL A 13 -3.69 -9.12 1.56
CA VAL A 13 -4.14 -8.30 2.68
C VAL A 13 -3.03 -7.32 3.01
N LEU A 14 -3.28 -6.04 2.77
CA LEU A 14 -2.36 -4.98 3.17
C LEU A 14 -2.83 -4.39 4.49
N GLU A 15 -1.94 -4.43 5.48
CA GLU A 15 -2.15 -3.85 6.80
C GLU A 15 -1.70 -2.38 6.81
N GLY A 16 -2.34 -1.53 7.61
CA GLY A 16 -2.09 -0.08 7.64
C GLY A 16 -0.70 0.34 8.11
N ASN A 17 0.19 -0.60 8.41
CA ASN A 17 1.58 -0.35 8.77
C ASN A 17 2.52 -0.38 7.55
N ASP A 18 2.09 -1.02 6.47
CA ASP A 18 2.80 -1.14 5.20
C ASP A 18 2.43 -0.02 4.21
N MET A 19 1.34 0.70 4.50
CA MET A 19 0.85 1.86 3.73
C MET A 19 1.63 3.14 4.07
N LYS A 20 2.96 3.11 3.90
CA LYS A 20 3.82 4.29 4.03
C LYS A 20 3.96 5.05 2.71
N GLU A 21 3.61 4.40 1.61
CA GLU A 21 3.71 4.93 0.25
C GLU A 21 2.32 4.96 -0.40
N GLN A 22 2.07 6.00 -1.19
CA GLN A 22 0.82 6.16 -1.96
C GLN A 22 0.70 5.12 -3.09
N VAL A 23 1.80 4.47 -3.47
CA VAL A 23 1.84 3.45 -4.50
C VAL A 23 2.63 2.26 -3.97
N ILE A 24 1.99 1.09 -3.95
CA ILE A 24 2.62 -0.17 -3.57
C ILE A 24 2.71 -1.04 -4.82
N MET A 25 3.90 -1.57 -5.10
CA MET A 25 4.16 -2.43 -6.25
C MET A 25 4.81 -3.73 -5.77
N PHE A 26 4.24 -4.87 -6.17
CA PHE A 26 4.78 -6.18 -5.82
C PHE A 26 4.49 -7.20 -6.92
N GLU A 27 5.30 -8.24 -6.98
CA GLU A 27 5.08 -9.37 -7.90
C GLU A 27 4.10 -10.38 -7.27
N CYS A 28 3.13 -10.83 -8.06
CA CYS A 28 2.19 -11.85 -7.64
C CYS A 28 2.91 -13.19 -7.48
N ALA A 29 2.83 -13.80 -6.29
CA ALA A 29 3.45 -15.10 -6.03
C ALA A 29 2.89 -16.27 -6.86
N ILE A 30 1.74 -16.10 -7.53
CA ILE A 30 1.07 -17.16 -8.30
C ILE A 30 1.34 -17.02 -9.80
N CYS A 31 0.97 -15.88 -10.40
CA CYS A 31 1.14 -15.66 -11.84
C CYS A 31 2.39 -14.86 -12.20
N HIS A 32 3.15 -14.38 -11.20
CA HIS A 32 4.36 -13.56 -11.38
C HIS A 32 4.10 -12.24 -12.11
N ASN A 33 2.83 -11.81 -12.15
CA ASN A 33 2.48 -10.52 -12.72
C ASN A 33 2.72 -9.38 -11.73
N LEU A 34 3.01 -8.20 -12.25
CA LEU A 34 3.28 -7.02 -11.46
C LEU A 34 1.95 -6.38 -11.01
N VAL A 35 1.68 -6.43 -9.70
CA VAL A 35 0.51 -5.82 -9.09
C VAL A 35 0.86 -4.41 -8.63
N LYS A 36 0.16 -3.40 -9.17
CA LYS A 36 0.30 -1.99 -8.80
C LYS A 36 -0.95 -1.51 -8.09
N VAL A 37 -0.77 -0.97 -6.89
CA VAL A 37 -1.85 -0.54 -6.01
C VAL A 37 -1.66 0.93 -5.67
N SER A 38 -2.68 1.74 -5.93
CA SER A 38 -2.73 3.12 -5.44
C SER A 38 -3.48 3.15 -4.11
N VAL A 39 -2.79 3.54 -3.05
CA VAL A 39 -3.35 3.73 -1.72
C VAL A 39 -3.87 5.17 -1.64
N PRO A 40 -5.16 5.38 -1.29
CA PRO A 40 -5.68 6.72 -1.16
C PRO A 40 -5.06 7.42 0.07
N ASP A 41 -4.89 8.75 -0.02
CA ASP A 41 -4.13 9.55 0.95
C ASP A 41 -4.63 9.41 2.41
N HIS A 42 -5.92 9.11 2.60
CA HIS A 42 -6.51 8.91 3.92
C HIS A 42 -6.13 7.57 4.59
N GLU A 43 -5.66 6.58 3.83
CA GLU A 43 -5.19 5.27 4.33
C GLU A 43 -3.66 5.25 4.49
N VAL A 44 -2.95 6.17 3.81
CA VAL A 44 -1.52 6.39 4.03
C VAL A 44 -1.38 7.00 5.41
N LYS A 45 -0.70 6.30 6.33
CA LYS A 45 -0.30 6.90 7.60
C LYS A 45 0.74 7.96 7.30
N ASN A 46 0.27 9.17 7.01
CA ASN A 46 1.03 10.39 7.20
C ASN A 46 1.51 10.32 8.66
N GLN A 47 2.79 9.98 8.85
CA GLN A 47 3.44 10.35 10.10
C GLN A 47 3.18 11.85 10.22
N PRO A 48 2.56 12.34 11.31
CA PRO A 48 2.58 13.76 11.55
C PRO A 48 4.06 14.14 11.56
N ASP A 49 4.40 14.98 10.60
CA ASP A 49 5.46 15.98 10.64
C ASP A 49 6.16 15.97 12.00
N ARG A 50 7.43 15.53 12.01
CA ARG A 50 8.33 15.75 13.14
C ARG A 50 8.07 17.17 13.64
N GLY A 51 7.48 17.29 14.83
CA GLY A 51 7.04 18.56 15.35
C GLY A 51 8.09 19.63 15.12
N ILE A 52 7.76 20.59 14.25
CA ILE A 52 8.47 21.86 14.18
C ILE A 52 8.40 22.43 15.61
N PRO A 53 9.52 22.63 16.31
CA PRO A 53 9.49 23.29 17.61
C PRO A 53 8.87 24.68 17.40
N LYS A 54 7.75 24.95 18.08
CA LYS A 54 7.20 26.29 18.17
C LYS A 54 8.29 27.21 18.75
N SER A 55 8.36 28.39 18.14
CA SER A 55 9.24 29.53 18.35
C SER A 55 9.63 29.83 19.79
#